data_AF-A0A3D0DXG6-F1
#
_entry.id   AF-A0A3D0DXG6-F1
#
_cell.length_a   1.000
_cell.length_b   1.000
_cell.length_c   1.000
_cell.angle_alpha   90.00
_cell.angle_beta   90.00
_cell.angle_gamma   90.00
#
_symmetry.space_group_name_H-M   'P 1'
#
loop_
_entity.id
_entity.type
_entity.pdbx_description
1 polymer ?
#
loop_
_entity_poly.entity_id
_entity_poly.type
_entity_poly.pdbx_seq_one_letter_code
_entity_poly.pdbx_strand_id
1 'polypeptide(L)'
;MMIRIHTLGYPRIGLQRELKFALEGHWRGETDEAQLEAVGAALRARHWQQQAQAGLDFVTVGDFAFYDHVANHIQLFGCEPARFGFDGGESTLARYFTLARGVAREPTGRHEGQHDSAACCAGHGGGKPALEMTKWFDTNYHYLVPEFDRATRFALASDRLLAEVAEAQALGHQVKVALLGPLTFLWLGKAKEDGIDRLDLLDELLPVYVQLLVQLKRAGVAWVQLDEPILGLDLPGAWLLAFERAYHQLATSQVPLLLATYFSPLEGQLSVACKLPVAGLHVDGVRAAHELQAVADWLPDNKVLSAGIVDGRNIWRTDLDRALALLRPLAQRRG
;
A
#
# COMPACT_ATOMS: atom_id res chain seq x y z
N MET A 1 -15.46 -27.38 -2.64
CA MET A 1 -14.54 -26.22 -2.73
C MET A 1 -13.32 -26.46 -3.60
N MET A 2 -12.84 -25.45 -4.33
CA MET A 2 -11.43 -25.36 -4.73
C MET A 2 -10.78 -24.33 -3.79
N ILE A 3 -9.91 -24.80 -2.88
CA ILE A 3 -9.14 -23.93 -1.98
C ILE A 3 -8.14 -23.16 -2.83
N ARG A 4 -8.03 -21.85 -2.60
CA ARG A 4 -7.04 -20.99 -3.25
C ARG A 4 -5.96 -20.57 -2.26
N ILE A 5 -4.75 -20.43 -2.77
CA ILE A 5 -3.54 -20.01 -2.06
C ILE A 5 -3.08 -18.68 -2.64
N HIS A 6 -2.86 -17.70 -1.78
CA HIS A 6 -2.33 -16.39 -2.16
C HIS A 6 -1.44 -15.83 -1.06
N THR A 7 -0.65 -14.82 -1.40
CA THR A 7 0.07 -13.98 -0.43
C THR A 7 -0.57 -12.59 -0.33
N LEU A 8 -0.31 -11.85 0.74
CA LEU A 8 -0.75 -10.46 0.89
C LEU A 8 0.17 -9.48 0.15
N GLY A 9 1.45 -9.83 0.04
CA GLY A 9 2.50 -9.09 -0.65
C GLY A 9 3.80 -9.88 -0.66
N TYR A 10 4.81 -9.40 -1.39
CA TYR A 10 6.10 -10.05 -1.55
C TYR A 10 7.26 -9.07 -1.30
N PRO A 11 8.36 -9.51 -0.63
CA PRO A 11 9.50 -8.63 -0.39
C PRO A 11 10.18 -8.20 -1.70
N ARG A 12 10.34 -6.90 -1.88
CA ARG A 12 10.84 -6.28 -3.12
C ARG A 12 12.34 -6.09 -3.22
N ILE A 13 13.08 -6.23 -2.11
CA ILE A 13 14.50 -5.87 -2.03
C ILE A 13 15.40 -6.76 -2.92
N GLY A 14 14.94 -7.97 -3.24
CA GLY A 14 15.66 -8.99 -3.99
C GLY A 14 16.59 -9.84 -3.10
N LEU A 15 16.87 -11.07 -3.55
CA LEU A 15 17.65 -12.07 -2.79
C LEU A 15 19.06 -11.59 -2.41
N GLN A 16 19.66 -10.73 -3.23
CA GLN A 16 20.99 -10.17 -3.04
C GLN A 16 20.95 -8.65 -2.79
N ARG A 17 19.79 -8.12 -2.40
CA ARG A 17 19.54 -6.68 -2.23
C ARG A 17 19.77 -5.87 -3.51
N GLU A 18 19.44 -6.45 -4.66
CA GLU A 18 19.61 -5.84 -5.98
C GLU A 18 18.96 -4.45 -6.04
N LEU A 19 17.78 -4.30 -5.44
CA LEU A 19 17.07 -3.01 -5.40
C LEU A 19 17.83 -1.95 -4.60
N LYS A 20 18.45 -2.32 -3.48
CA LYS A 20 19.26 -1.40 -2.66
C LYS A 20 20.40 -0.82 -3.49
N PHE A 21 21.17 -1.68 -4.16
CA PHE A 21 22.34 -1.24 -4.91
C PHE A 21 21.95 -0.40 -6.13
N ALA A 22 20.86 -0.75 -6.81
CA ALA A 22 20.33 0.05 -7.91
C ALA A 22 19.88 1.45 -7.46
N LEU A 23 19.15 1.54 -6.34
CA LEU A 23 18.75 2.82 -5.76
C LEU A 23 19.96 3.68 -5.38
N GLU A 24 20.93 3.09 -4.69
CA GLU A 24 22.13 3.79 -4.26
C GLU A 24 23.00 4.25 -5.43
N GLY A 25 23.13 3.44 -6.48
CA GLY A 25 23.82 3.83 -7.72
C GLY A 25 23.11 4.97 -8.44
N HIS A 26 21.79 4.89 -8.56
CA HIS A 26 20.96 5.95 -9.15
C HIS A 26 21.12 7.27 -8.37
N TRP A 27 21.05 7.23 -7.04
CA TRP A 27 21.22 8.42 -6.22
C TRP A 27 22.64 9.00 -6.21
N ARG A 28 23.66 8.21 -6.57
CA ARG A 28 25.03 8.69 -6.81
C ARG A 28 25.24 9.20 -8.24
N GLY A 29 24.23 9.10 -9.11
CA GLY A 29 24.33 9.48 -10.53
C GLY A 29 25.12 8.48 -11.39
N GLU A 30 25.34 7.26 -10.89
CA GLU A 30 26.06 6.20 -11.61
C GLU A 30 25.18 5.50 -12.65
N THR A 31 23.86 5.50 -12.41
CA THR A 31 22.86 4.92 -13.32
C THR A 31 21.69 5.88 -13.52
N ASP A 32 21.15 5.91 -14.74
CA ASP A 32 19.98 6.73 -15.05
C ASP A 32 18.66 6.10 -14.55
N GLU A 33 17.54 6.81 -14.73
CA GLU A 33 16.21 6.33 -14.34
C GLU A 33 15.79 5.08 -15.11
N ALA A 34 16.16 4.97 -16.39
CA ALA A 34 15.79 3.83 -17.23
C ALA A 34 16.45 2.53 -16.74
N GLN A 35 17.72 2.61 -16.34
CA GLN A 35 18.44 1.50 -15.73
C GLN A 35 17.84 1.08 -14.39
N LEU A 36 17.43 2.04 -13.55
CA LEU A 36 16.75 1.74 -12.29
C LEU A 36 15.37 1.09 -12.51
N GLU A 37 14.57 1.61 -13.45
CA GLU A 37 13.28 1.01 -13.83
C GLU A 37 13.45 -0.40 -14.40
N ALA A 38 14.49 -0.65 -15.19
CA ALA A 38 14.82 -1.98 -15.69
C ALA A 38 15.13 -2.98 -14.57
N VAL A 39 15.85 -2.55 -13.52
CA VAL A 39 16.07 -3.39 -12.32
C VAL A 39 14.75 -3.67 -11.60
N GLY A 40 13.89 -2.66 -11.46
CA GLY A 40 12.55 -2.80 -10.87
C GLY A 40 11.70 -3.82 -11.63
N ALA A 41 11.62 -3.72 -12.96
CA ALA A 41 10.90 -4.64 -13.82
C ALA A 41 11.44 -6.08 -13.71
N ALA A 42 12.76 -6.25 -13.78
CA ALA A 42 13.39 -7.57 -13.63
C ALA A 42 13.08 -8.22 -12.27
N LEU A 43 13.06 -7.43 -11.20
CA LEU A 43 12.67 -7.91 -9.86
C LEU A 43 11.21 -8.33 -9.80
N ARG A 44 10.29 -7.51 -10.30
CA ARG A 44 8.86 -7.83 -10.34
C ARG A 44 8.59 -9.12 -11.12
N ALA A 45 9.11 -9.22 -12.35
CA ALA A 45 8.98 -10.41 -13.19
C ALA A 45 9.48 -11.68 -12.48
N ARG A 46 10.66 -11.60 -11.83
CA ARG A 46 11.21 -12.72 -11.06
C ARG A 46 10.32 -13.10 -9.87
N HIS A 47 9.82 -12.12 -9.11
CA HIS A 47 9.00 -12.38 -7.93
C HIS A 47 7.63 -12.95 -8.30
N TRP A 48 7.01 -12.50 -9.38
CA TRP A 48 5.77 -13.09 -9.90
C TRP A 48 5.99 -14.52 -10.39
N GLN A 49 7.09 -14.78 -11.09
CA GLN A 49 7.45 -16.14 -11.51
C GLN A 49 7.69 -17.06 -10.31
N GLN A 50 8.33 -16.58 -9.24
CA GLN A 50 8.52 -17.33 -8.00
C GLN A 50 7.18 -17.67 -7.31
N GLN A 51 6.27 -16.70 -7.23
CA GLN A 51 4.92 -16.88 -6.70
C GLN A 51 4.14 -17.94 -7.50
N ALA A 52 4.17 -17.87 -8.83
CA ALA A 52 3.53 -18.84 -9.71
C ALA A 52 4.15 -20.25 -9.58
N GLN A 53 5.47 -20.36 -9.53
CA GLN A 53 6.18 -21.64 -9.35
C GLN A 53 5.92 -22.28 -7.98
N ALA A 54 5.65 -21.46 -6.96
CA ALA A 54 5.25 -21.94 -5.64
C ALA A 54 3.80 -22.45 -5.58
N GLY A 55 3.05 -22.35 -6.69
CA GLY A 55 1.67 -22.82 -6.79
C GLY A 55 0.63 -21.86 -6.22
N LEU A 56 0.94 -20.57 -6.11
CA LEU A 56 -0.08 -19.56 -5.78
C LEU A 56 -1.05 -19.40 -6.95
N ASP A 57 -2.35 -19.31 -6.66
CA ASP A 57 -3.40 -19.12 -7.68
C ASP A 57 -3.33 -17.75 -8.35
N PHE A 58 -2.72 -16.77 -7.66
CA PHE A 58 -2.52 -15.41 -8.15
C PHE A 58 -1.12 -14.93 -7.81
N VAL A 59 -0.54 -14.12 -8.70
CA VAL A 59 0.60 -13.28 -8.35
C VAL A 59 0.08 -11.97 -7.76
N THR A 60 0.77 -11.46 -6.74
CA THR A 60 0.43 -10.17 -6.13
C THR A 60 1.13 -9.04 -6.87
N VAL A 61 0.37 -8.00 -7.21
CA VAL A 61 0.84 -6.77 -7.87
C VAL A 61 0.45 -5.56 -7.00
N GLY A 62 1.23 -4.49 -7.04
CA GLY A 62 1.04 -3.30 -6.19
C GLY A 62 1.80 -3.33 -4.86
N ASP A 63 2.49 -4.43 -4.57
CA ASP A 63 3.39 -4.63 -3.42
C ASP A 63 4.81 -4.09 -3.67
N PHE A 64 5.21 -3.96 -4.94
CA PHE A 64 6.48 -3.33 -5.32
C PHE A 64 6.46 -1.81 -5.09
N ALA A 65 7.58 -1.27 -4.60
CA ALA A 65 7.82 0.16 -4.52
C ALA A 65 9.34 0.42 -4.51
N PHE A 66 9.78 1.52 -5.12
CA PHE A 66 11.19 1.87 -5.05
C PHE A 66 11.63 2.30 -3.65
N TYR A 67 10.73 2.89 -2.87
CA TYR A 67 11.04 3.37 -1.53
C TYR A 67 10.00 2.90 -0.52
N ASP A 68 8.76 3.33 -0.70
CA ASP A 68 7.62 3.03 0.18
C ASP A 68 6.29 2.93 -0.59
N HIS A 69 5.47 1.96 -0.21
CA HIS A 69 4.15 1.71 -0.79
C HIS A 69 3.11 2.78 -0.44
N VAL A 70 3.23 3.46 0.71
CA VAL A 70 2.36 4.61 1.04
C VAL A 70 2.72 5.81 0.18
N ALA A 71 4.02 6.04 -0.08
CA ALA A 71 4.43 7.02 -1.08
C ALA A 71 3.94 6.69 -2.50
N ASN A 72 3.85 5.40 -2.88
CA ASN A 72 3.19 5.05 -4.15
C ASN A 72 1.72 5.51 -4.15
N HIS A 73 1.01 5.39 -3.02
CA HIS A 73 -0.38 5.86 -2.89
C HIS A 73 -0.49 7.38 -2.98
N ILE A 74 0.45 8.13 -2.39
CA ILE A 74 0.51 9.58 -2.51
C ILE A 74 0.57 10.00 -3.98
N GLN A 75 1.46 9.38 -4.76
CA GLN A 75 1.57 9.66 -6.19
C GLN A 75 0.37 9.14 -7.00
N LEU A 76 -0.12 7.94 -6.68
CA LEU A 76 -1.26 7.32 -7.36
C LEU A 76 -2.50 8.20 -7.30
N PHE A 77 -2.79 8.76 -6.12
CA PHE A 77 -3.94 9.63 -5.89
C PHE A 77 -3.63 11.13 -6.04
N GLY A 78 -2.44 11.49 -6.54
CA GLY A 78 -2.10 12.87 -6.90
C GLY A 78 -2.07 13.84 -5.73
N CYS A 79 -1.97 13.35 -4.49
CA CYS A 79 -2.01 14.15 -3.27
C CYS A 79 -0.60 14.48 -2.75
N GLU A 80 0.34 14.72 -3.67
CA GLU A 80 1.67 15.18 -3.30
C GLU A 80 1.59 16.58 -2.65
N PRO A 81 2.29 16.84 -1.52
CA PRO A 81 2.12 18.09 -0.80
C PRO A 81 2.54 19.32 -1.61
N ALA A 82 1.72 20.38 -1.59
CA ALA A 82 1.93 21.59 -2.40
C ALA A 82 3.29 22.27 -2.14
N ARG A 83 3.84 22.12 -0.92
CA ARG A 83 5.18 22.64 -0.54
C ARG A 83 6.33 22.08 -1.39
N PHE A 84 6.15 20.94 -2.06
CA PHE A 84 7.15 20.43 -2.99
C PHE A 84 7.15 21.19 -4.32
N GLY A 85 6.09 21.93 -4.65
CA GLY A 85 6.07 22.88 -5.76
C GLY A 85 6.44 22.27 -7.11
N PHE A 86 6.00 21.04 -7.37
CA PHE A 86 6.19 20.38 -8.66
C PHE A 86 5.39 21.11 -9.73
N ASP A 87 6.01 21.36 -10.89
CA ASP A 87 5.39 22.04 -12.03
C ASP A 87 5.08 21.08 -13.19
N GLY A 88 5.47 19.81 -13.04
CA GLY A 88 5.27 18.76 -14.05
C GLY A 88 6.44 18.61 -15.02
N GLY A 89 7.51 19.41 -14.87
CA GLY A 89 8.77 19.24 -15.61
C GLY A 89 9.61 18.08 -15.08
N GLU A 90 9.38 17.64 -13.84
CA GLU A 90 10.08 16.50 -13.24
C GLU A 90 9.46 15.16 -13.64
N SER A 91 10.30 14.14 -13.78
CA SER A 91 9.83 12.76 -13.94
C SER A 91 9.04 12.31 -12.72
N THR A 92 8.14 11.33 -12.90
CA THR A 92 7.41 10.70 -11.80
C THR A 92 8.36 10.15 -10.72
N LEU A 93 9.50 9.58 -11.13
CA LEU A 93 10.48 8.98 -10.23
C LEU A 93 11.30 10.04 -9.47
N ALA A 94 11.65 11.15 -10.13
CA ALA A 94 12.29 12.29 -9.48
C ALA A 94 11.39 12.93 -8.42
N ARG A 95 10.09 13.10 -8.73
CA ARG A 95 9.08 13.53 -7.74
C ARG A 95 9.01 12.57 -6.57
N TYR A 96 8.93 11.27 -6.84
CA TYR A 96 8.86 10.22 -5.83
C TYR A 96 10.06 10.26 -4.88
N PHE A 97 11.28 10.40 -5.39
CA PHE A 97 12.47 10.48 -4.55
C PHE A 97 12.60 11.83 -3.83
N THR A 98 12.07 12.91 -4.40
CA THR A 98 11.96 14.20 -3.70
C THR A 98 11.05 14.08 -2.48
N LEU A 99 9.92 13.36 -2.58
CA LEU A 99 9.07 13.04 -1.43
C LEU A 99 9.84 12.22 -0.38
N ALA A 100 10.55 11.19 -0.82
CA ALA A 100 11.17 10.20 0.06
C ALA A 100 12.45 10.69 0.77
N ARG A 101 13.25 11.52 0.10
CA ARG A 101 14.60 11.89 0.57
C ARG A 101 14.82 13.40 0.64
N GLY A 102 13.89 14.19 0.13
CA GLY A 102 14.05 15.64 0.01
C GLY A 102 15.13 16.02 -0.99
N VAL A 103 15.32 17.32 -1.16
CA VAL A 103 16.40 17.90 -1.96
C VAL A 103 17.19 18.83 -1.06
N ALA A 104 18.48 18.50 -0.89
CA ALA A 104 19.43 19.37 -0.20
C ALA A 104 19.71 20.59 -1.09
N ARG A 105 20.02 21.73 -0.47
CA ARG A 105 20.42 22.95 -1.19
C ARG A 105 21.62 22.65 -2.09
N GLU A 106 21.51 22.90 -3.39
CA GLU A 106 22.71 23.03 -4.21
C GLU A 106 23.47 24.28 -3.76
N PRO A 107 24.80 24.20 -3.54
CA PRO A 107 25.61 25.40 -3.41
C PRO A 107 25.60 26.08 -4.78
N THR A 108 24.70 27.03 -4.97
CA THR A 108 24.68 27.88 -6.16
C THR A 108 26.02 28.59 -6.26
N GLY A 109 26.83 28.19 -7.25
CA GLY A 109 27.91 28.99 -7.81
C GLY A 109 29.24 28.95 -7.07
N ARG A 110 30.29 28.69 -7.85
CA ARG A 110 31.67 29.09 -7.55
C ARG A 110 31.70 30.59 -7.23
N HIS A 111 31.87 30.95 -5.97
CA HIS A 111 32.48 32.23 -5.63
C HIS A 111 33.97 31.96 -5.40
N GLU A 112 34.76 32.23 -6.44
CA GLU A 112 36.17 32.55 -6.25
C GLU A 112 36.27 33.76 -5.34
N GLY A 113 37.00 33.62 -4.23
CA GLY A 113 37.44 34.72 -3.39
C GLY A 113 36.38 35.30 -2.46
N GLN A 114 36.62 35.13 -1.16
CA GLN A 114 36.88 36.21 -0.19
C GLN A 114 36.33 35.79 1.18
N HIS A 115 37.22 35.77 2.17
CA HIS A 115 36.86 35.78 3.57
C HIS A 115 35.97 37.00 3.86
N ASP A 116 34.84 36.80 4.55
CA ASP A 116 34.52 37.61 5.73
C ASP A 116 33.29 37.10 6.49
N SER A 117 33.40 37.31 7.80
CA SER A 117 32.50 36.90 8.87
C SER A 117 31.17 37.66 8.91
N ALA A 118 30.16 36.98 9.45
CA ALA A 118 28.97 37.54 10.12
C ALA A 118 27.99 38.36 9.26
N ALA A 119 26.94 37.67 8.78
CA ALA A 119 25.64 38.29 8.52
C ALA A 119 24.53 37.25 8.75
N CYS A 120 24.02 37.23 9.98
CA CYS A 120 22.71 36.65 10.28
C CYS A 120 21.64 37.47 9.53
N CYS A 121 20.72 36.77 8.85
CA CYS A 121 19.51 37.31 8.24
C CYS A 121 19.66 38.03 6.89
N ALA A 122 19.74 37.27 5.78
CA ALA A 122 19.20 37.67 4.48
C ALA A 122 19.13 36.47 3.50
N GLY A 123 17.92 36.09 3.06
CA GLY A 123 17.66 35.26 1.85
C GLY A 123 17.59 33.74 2.03
N HIS A 124 16.43 33.19 2.40
CA HIS A 124 16.16 31.74 2.44
C HIS A 124 16.05 31.11 1.03
N GLY A 125 17.18 30.74 0.42
CA GLY A 125 17.20 29.76 -0.68
C GLY A 125 16.96 28.35 -0.12
N GLY A 126 15.69 27.91 -0.16
CA GLY A 126 15.15 26.82 0.65
C GLY A 126 15.24 25.43 0.02
N GLY A 127 15.97 24.52 0.67
CA GLY A 127 15.86 23.07 0.39
C GLY A 127 14.46 22.55 0.73
N LYS A 128 14.05 21.45 0.07
CA LYS A 128 12.73 20.81 0.28
C LYS A 128 12.92 19.59 1.19
N PRO A 129 12.48 19.63 2.47
CA PRO A 129 12.62 18.47 3.36
C PRO A 129 11.74 17.31 2.88
N ALA A 130 12.22 16.08 3.14
CA ALA A 130 11.49 14.85 2.88
C ALA A 130 10.17 14.80 3.67
N LEU A 131 9.28 13.88 3.27
CA LEU A 131 8.14 13.49 4.10
C LEU A 131 8.63 12.90 5.44
N GLU A 132 7.81 13.05 6.47
CA GLU A 132 8.04 12.38 7.75
C GLU A 132 8.02 10.86 7.56
N MET A 133 8.92 10.17 8.26
CA MET A 133 8.98 8.72 8.28
C MET A 133 8.62 8.21 9.68
N THR A 134 7.65 7.29 9.78
CA THR A 134 7.23 6.70 11.06
C THR A 134 6.99 5.20 10.94
N LYS A 135 6.87 4.51 12.08
CA LYS A 135 6.69 3.05 12.11
C LYS A 135 5.36 2.63 11.49
N TRP A 136 5.42 1.57 10.69
CA TRP A 136 4.24 0.87 10.20
C TRP A 136 3.71 -0.05 11.30
N PHE A 137 2.71 0.44 12.03
CA PHE A 137 2.12 -0.24 13.19
C PHE A 137 3.20 -0.71 14.19
N ASP A 138 3.09 -1.93 14.70
CA ASP A 138 4.06 -2.53 15.62
C ASP A 138 5.18 -3.29 14.91
N THR A 139 5.47 -2.97 13.64
CA THR A 139 6.58 -3.55 12.88
C THR A 139 7.86 -2.70 12.96
N ASN A 140 8.95 -3.20 12.37
CA ASN A 140 10.18 -2.43 12.16
C ASN A 140 10.24 -1.75 10.77
N TYR A 141 9.22 -1.94 9.94
CA TYR A 141 9.09 -1.20 8.69
C TYR A 141 8.66 0.24 9.00
N HIS A 142 9.11 1.19 8.19
CA HIS A 142 8.71 2.58 8.30
C HIS A 142 8.10 3.04 6.98
N TYR A 143 7.07 3.86 7.04
CA TYR A 143 6.37 4.43 5.89
C TYR A 143 6.50 5.94 5.85
N LEU A 144 6.29 6.53 4.68
CA LEU A 144 6.28 7.98 4.48
C LEU A 144 4.86 8.51 4.73
N VAL A 145 4.73 9.37 5.72
CA VAL A 145 3.44 9.89 6.22
C VAL A 145 2.81 10.80 5.17
N PRO A 146 1.58 10.50 4.69
CA PRO A 146 0.83 11.41 3.84
C PRO A 146 0.59 12.75 4.54
N GLU A 147 0.71 13.86 3.81
CA GLU A 147 0.45 15.20 4.35
C GLU A 147 -0.76 15.78 3.63
N PHE A 148 -1.73 16.25 4.40
CA PHE A 148 -2.95 16.83 3.87
C PHE A 148 -3.10 18.29 4.32
N ASP A 149 -3.47 19.14 3.37
CA ASP A 149 -3.67 20.58 3.53
C ASP A 149 -4.90 21.03 2.71
N ARG A 150 -5.26 22.32 2.75
CA ARG A 150 -6.42 22.84 1.98
C ARG A 150 -6.23 22.77 0.47
N ALA A 151 -4.99 22.66 -0.01
CA ALA A 151 -4.65 22.54 -1.41
C ALA A 151 -4.71 21.08 -1.91
N THR A 152 -4.83 20.12 -1.00
CA THR A 152 -4.90 18.69 -1.32
C THR A 152 -6.07 18.42 -2.24
N ARG A 153 -5.80 17.77 -3.37
CA ARG A 153 -6.79 17.28 -4.32
C ARG A 153 -6.46 15.85 -4.66
N PHE A 154 -7.48 15.02 -4.83
CA PHE A 154 -7.31 13.64 -5.24
C PHE A 154 -7.63 13.48 -6.72
N ALA A 155 -6.73 12.83 -7.45
CA ALA A 155 -6.91 12.44 -8.85
C ALA A 155 -6.03 11.23 -9.16
N LEU A 156 -6.41 10.40 -10.13
CA LEU A 156 -5.51 9.35 -10.61
C LEU A 156 -4.36 9.98 -11.39
N ALA A 157 -3.20 10.10 -10.75
CA ALA A 157 -2.04 10.83 -11.26
C ALA A 157 -0.86 9.92 -11.62
N SER A 158 -0.98 8.60 -11.40
CA SER A 158 0.02 7.62 -11.81
C SER A 158 -0.64 6.41 -12.47
N ASP A 159 -0.08 5.97 -13.59
CA ASP A 159 -0.44 4.75 -14.31
C ASP A 159 0.43 3.55 -13.91
N ARG A 160 1.41 3.74 -13.01
CA ARG A 160 2.41 2.74 -12.63
C ARG A 160 1.78 1.41 -12.21
N LEU A 161 0.76 1.44 -11.36
CA LEU A 161 0.08 0.23 -10.91
C LEU A 161 -0.56 -0.54 -12.08
N LEU A 162 -1.21 0.16 -13.00
CA LEU A 162 -1.84 -0.45 -14.17
C LEU A 162 -0.80 -0.99 -15.15
N ALA A 163 0.33 -0.31 -15.29
CA ALA A 163 1.47 -0.79 -16.05
C ALA A 163 2.04 -2.09 -15.45
N GLU A 164 2.19 -2.17 -14.12
CA GLU A 164 2.64 -3.39 -13.43
C GLU A 164 1.62 -4.54 -13.58
N VAL A 165 0.31 -4.24 -13.55
CA VAL A 165 -0.74 -5.23 -13.83
C VAL A 165 -0.60 -5.76 -15.26
N ALA A 166 -0.46 -4.87 -16.24
CA ALA A 166 -0.30 -5.25 -17.65
C ALA A 166 0.98 -6.06 -17.87
N GLU A 167 2.08 -5.71 -17.19
CA GLU A 167 3.35 -6.46 -17.21
C GLU A 167 3.16 -7.89 -16.72
N ALA A 168 2.55 -8.08 -15.55
CA ALA A 168 2.29 -9.41 -14.98
C ALA A 168 1.36 -10.26 -15.88
N GLN A 169 0.35 -9.63 -16.48
CA GLN A 169 -0.57 -10.30 -17.40
C GLN A 169 0.10 -10.68 -18.72
N ALA A 170 0.99 -9.84 -19.25
CA ALA A 170 1.77 -10.14 -20.45
C ALA A 170 2.71 -11.35 -20.25
N LEU A 171 3.14 -11.60 -19.01
CA LEU A 171 3.89 -12.80 -18.61
C LEU A 171 2.98 -14.03 -18.39
N GLY A 172 1.67 -13.90 -18.58
CA GLY A 172 0.70 -15.00 -18.49
C GLY A 172 0.20 -15.27 -17.07
N HIS A 173 0.39 -14.36 -16.11
CA HIS A 173 -0.04 -14.56 -14.73
C HIS A 173 -1.48 -14.08 -14.48
N GLN A 174 -2.20 -14.81 -13.62
CA GLN A 174 -3.42 -14.27 -13.00
C GLN A 174 -3.05 -13.31 -11.88
N VAL A 175 -3.63 -12.11 -11.89
CA VAL A 175 -3.24 -11.01 -11.01
C VAL A 175 -4.26 -10.78 -9.90
N LYS A 176 -3.75 -10.68 -8.66
CA LYS A 176 -4.41 -10.03 -7.54
C LYS A 176 -3.66 -8.73 -7.23
N VAL A 177 -4.37 -7.62 -7.19
CA VAL A 177 -3.78 -6.33 -6.80
C VAL A 177 -3.89 -6.14 -5.29
N ALA A 178 -2.83 -5.67 -4.64
CA ALA A 178 -2.82 -5.23 -3.25
C ALA A 178 -2.70 -3.70 -3.18
N LEU A 179 -3.60 -3.07 -2.43
CA LEU A 179 -3.68 -1.64 -2.23
C LEU A 179 -3.99 -1.33 -0.77
N LEU A 180 -3.55 -0.17 -0.32
CA LEU A 180 -3.99 0.38 0.95
C LEU A 180 -5.43 0.84 0.84
N GLY A 181 -6.26 0.46 1.81
CA GLY A 181 -7.64 0.93 1.89
C GLY A 181 -7.71 2.44 2.17
N PRO A 182 -8.77 3.12 1.70
CA PRO A 182 -8.89 4.57 1.80
C PRO A 182 -8.92 5.07 3.24
N LEU A 183 -9.50 4.30 4.17
CA LEU A 183 -9.58 4.73 5.58
C LEU A 183 -8.22 4.62 6.25
N THR A 184 -7.51 3.51 6.05
CA THR A 184 -6.13 3.37 6.53
C THR A 184 -5.23 4.45 5.92
N PHE A 185 -5.34 4.73 4.62
CA PHE A 185 -4.53 5.78 3.99
C PHE A 185 -4.72 7.15 4.64
N LEU A 186 -5.97 7.57 4.87
CA LEU A 186 -6.27 8.83 5.55
C LEU A 186 -5.88 8.82 7.03
N TRP A 187 -6.11 7.70 7.72
CA TRP A 187 -5.77 7.54 9.14
C TRP A 187 -4.26 7.72 9.38
N LEU A 188 -3.44 7.14 8.50
CA LEU A 188 -1.97 7.16 8.58
C LEU A 188 -1.36 8.51 8.19
N GLY A 189 -2.12 9.42 7.59
CA GLY A 189 -1.66 10.76 7.24
C GLY A 189 -1.73 11.77 8.38
N LYS A 190 -1.26 12.99 8.10
CA LYS A 190 -1.32 14.14 9.00
C LYS A 190 -1.89 15.36 8.30
N ALA A 191 -2.82 16.04 8.99
CA ALA A 191 -3.22 17.39 8.61
C ALA A 191 -2.07 18.37 8.94
N LYS A 192 -1.74 19.25 8.00
CA LYS A 192 -0.68 20.27 8.15
C LYS A 192 -1.22 21.67 8.43
N GLU A 193 -2.54 21.83 8.44
CA GLU A 193 -3.22 23.07 8.78
C GLU A 193 -4.33 22.82 9.79
N ASP A 194 -4.56 23.80 10.67
CA ASP A 194 -5.64 23.74 11.65
C ASP A 194 -7.02 23.71 10.97
N GLY A 195 -7.91 22.91 11.55
CA GLY A 195 -9.29 22.76 11.09
C GLY A 195 -9.51 21.75 9.96
N ILE A 196 -8.49 20.96 9.59
CA ILE A 196 -8.64 19.84 8.65
C ILE A 196 -8.83 18.55 9.46
N ASP A 197 -10.02 17.95 9.34
CA ASP A 197 -10.21 16.55 9.72
C ASP A 197 -9.82 15.65 8.55
N ARG A 198 -8.99 14.63 8.81
CA ARG A 198 -8.56 13.67 7.79
C ARG A 198 -9.72 12.84 7.28
N LEU A 199 -10.73 12.60 8.12
CA LEU A 199 -11.90 11.82 7.73
C LEU A 199 -12.78 12.56 6.71
N ASP A 200 -12.83 13.89 6.76
CA ASP A 200 -13.62 14.70 5.83
C ASP A 200 -13.11 14.58 4.38
N LEU A 201 -11.82 14.31 4.20
CA LEU A 201 -11.20 14.07 2.90
C LEU A 201 -11.67 12.78 2.22
N LEU A 202 -12.35 11.89 2.94
CA LEU A 202 -12.82 10.61 2.42
C LEU A 202 -13.82 10.78 1.27
N ASP A 203 -14.68 11.80 1.32
CA ASP A 203 -15.71 12.02 0.31
C ASP A 203 -15.11 12.46 -1.04
N GLU A 204 -13.94 13.12 -1.02
CA GLU A 204 -13.16 13.45 -2.22
C GLU A 204 -12.30 12.27 -2.70
N LEU A 205 -11.81 11.43 -1.78
CA LEU A 205 -10.93 10.30 -2.09
C LEU A 205 -11.69 9.11 -2.71
N LEU A 206 -12.87 8.77 -2.20
CA LEU A 206 -13.62 7.58 -2.60
C LEU A 206 -13.98 7.53 -4.10
N PRO A 207 -14.42 8.64 -4.76
CA PRO A 207 -14.64 8.64 -6.20
C PRO A 207 -13.40 8.25 -7.00
N VAL A 208 -12.21 8.65 -6.55
CA VAL A 208 -10.94 8.36 -7.23
C VAL A 208 -10.54 6.89 -7.04
N TYR A 209 -10.76 6.33 -5.84
CA TYR A 209 -10.65 4.89 -5.63
C TYR A 209 -11.61 4.09 -6.53
N VAL A 210 -12.88 4.49 -6.64
CA VAL A 210 -13.85 3.82 -7.53
C VAL A 210 -13.37 3.86 -8.98
N GLN A 211 -12.85 5.00 -9.45
CA GLN A 211 -12.28 5.10 -10.80
C GLN A 211 -11.15 4.09 -11.01
N LEU A 212 -10.22 3.96 -10.05
CA LEU A 212 -9.12 2.99 -10.12
C LEU A 212 -9.65 1.55 -10.15
N LEU A 213 -10.56 1.21 -9.25
CA LEU A 213 -11.14 -0.13 -9.15
C LEU A 213 -11.89 -0.53 -10.43
N VAL A 214 -12.58 0.42 -11.08
CA VAL A 214 -13.21 0.21 -12.39
C VAL A 214 -12.15 -0.05 -13.47
N GLN A 215 -11.03 0.66 -13.46
CA GLN A 215 -9.93 0.43 -14.40
C GLN A 215 -9.29 -0.96 -14.18
N LEU A 216 -9.07 -1.36 -12.92
CA LEU A 216 -8.57 -2.69 -12.57
C LEU A 216 -9.54 -3.81 -12.98
N LYS A 217 -10.85 -3.61 -12.81
CA LYS A 217 -11.87 -4.53 -13.32
C LYS A 217 -11.78 -4.69 -14.83
N ARG A 218 -11.68 -3.58 -15.56
CA ARG A 218 -11.57 -3.59 -17.03
C ARG A 218 -10.29 -4.25 -17.51
N ALA A 219 -9.20 -4.12 -16.75
CA ALA A 219 -7.94 -4.82 -17.00
C ALA A 219 -8.03 -6.33 -16.74
N GLY A 220 -9.12 -6.84 -16.16
CA GLY A 220 -9.29 -8.27 -15.89
C GLY A 220 -8.57 -8.76 -14.64
N VAL A 221 -8.32 -7.88 -13.67
CA VAL A 221 -7.78 -8.26 -12.35
C VAL A 221 -8.77 -9.18 -11.63
N ALA A 222 -8.28 -10.29 -11.07
CA ALA A 222 -9.13 -11.30 -10.44
C ALA A 222 -9.65 -10.84 -9.07
N TRP A 223 -8.80 -10.18 -8.29
CA TRP A 223 -9.10 -9.68 -6.95
C TRP A 223 -8.36 -8.37 -6.69
N VAL A 224 -9.02 -7.45 -5.98
CA VAL A 224 -8.36 -6.29 -5.37
C VAL A 224 -8.42 -6.45 -3.86
N GLN A 225 -7.25 -6.64 -3.25
CA GLN A 225 -7.05 -6.61 -1.81
C GLN A 225 -6.93 -5.15 -1.37
N LEU A 226 -7.79 -4.75 -0.43
CA LEU A 226 -7.74 -3.46 0.24
C LEU A 226 -7.34 -3.68 1.69
N ASP A 227 -6.14 -3.24 2.02
CA ASP A 227 -5.55 -3.36 3.34
C ASP A 227 -6.16 -2.31 4.27
N GLU A 228 -6.93 -2.76 5.24
CA GLU A 228 -7.49 -1.93 6.32
C GLU A 228 -7.05 -2.42 7.71
N PRO A 229 -5.74 -2.46 8.01
CA PRO A 229 -5.24 -2.87 9.32
C PRO A 229 -5.72 -1.97 10.47
N ILE A 230 -6.16 -0.74 10.19
CA ILE A 230 -6.69 0.14 11.25
C ILE A 230 -7.98 -0.39 11.87
N LEU A 231 -8.70 -1.29 11.18
CA LEU A 231 -9.98 -1.82 11.68
C LEU A 231 -9.82 -2.63 12.97
N GLY A 232 -8.62 -3.16 13.24
CA GLY A 232 -8.28 -3.82 14.50
C GLY A 232 -7.70 -2.90 15.58
N LEU A 233 -7.82 -1.58 15.42
CA LEU A 233 -7.41 -0.58 16.41
C LEU A 233 -8.62 0.01 17.16
N ASP A 234 -8.33 0.68 18.27
CA ASP A 234 -9.30 1.51 19.00
C ASP A 234 -9.61 2.80 18.20
N LEU A 235 -10.55 2.70 17.26
CA LEU A 235 -10.96 3.82 16.41
C LEU A 235 -12.11 4.65 17.01
N PRO A 236 -12.13 5.97 16.81
CA PRO A 236 -13.29 6.79 17.12
C PRO A 236 -14.54 6.33 16.34
N GLY A 237 -15.72 6.48 16.92
CA GLY A 237 -16.97 6.00 16.32
C GLY A 237 -17.24 6.51 14.90
N ALA A 238 -16.85 7.75 14.58
CA ALA A 238 -16.98 8.31 13.24
C ALA A 238 -16.17 7.52 12.18
N TRP A 239 -14.97 7.06 12.53
CA TRP A 239 -14.14 6.24 11.64
C TRP A 239 -14.74 4.85 11.43
N LEU A 240 -15.28 4.23 12.50
CA LEU A 240 -15.96 2.93 12.41
C LEU A 240 -17.20 3.01 11.51
N LEU A 241 -18.01 4.07 11.65
CA LEU A 241 -19.17 4.31 10.80
C LEU A 241 -18.77 4.56 9.33
N ALA A 242 -17.62 5.18 9.09
CA ALA A 242 -17.15 5.49 7.75
C ALA A 242 -16.81 4.23 6.93
N PHE A 243 -16.46 3.10 7.55
CA PHE A 243 -16.22 1.83 6.85
C PHE A 243 -17.42 1.37 6.04
N GLU A 244 -18.62 1.41 6.61
CA GLU A 244 -19.83 0.97 5.93
C GLU A 244 -20.08 1.82 4.68
N ARG A 245 -20.09 3.15 4.83
CA ARG A 245 -20.26 4.09 3.72
C ARG A 245 -19.19 3.90 2.64
N ALA A 246 -17.92 3.86 3.04
CA ALA A 246 -16.80 3.74 2.13
C ALA A 246 -16.92 2.47 1.27
N TYR A 247 -17.09 1.31 1.90
CA TYR A 247 -17.13 0.05 1.17
C TYR A 247 -18.39 -0.13 0.33
N HIS A 248 -19.53 0.47 0.72
CA HIS A 248 -20.70 0.55 -0.16
C HIS A 248 -20.40 1.33 -1.45
N GLN A 249 -19.66 2.44 -1.36
CA GLN A 249 -19.26 3.19 -2.55
C GLN A 249 -18.23 2.43 -3.39
N LEU A 250 -17.22 1.80 -2.77
CA LEU A 250 -16.21 1.01 -3.47
C LEU A 250 -16.82 -0.20 -4.19
N ALA A 251 -17.84 -0.85 -3.61
CA ALA A 251 -18.52 -1.98 -4.21
C ALA A 251 -19.21 -1.67 -5.55
N THR A 252 -19.49 -0.38 -5.84
CA THR A 252 -20.06 0.05 -7.13
C THR A 252 -19.12 -0.19 -8.31
N SER A 253 -17.81 -0.33 -8.05
CA SER A 253 -16.81 -0.73 -9.05
C SER A 253 -17.00 -2.16 -9.56
N GLN A 254 -17.71 -2.99 -8.79
CA GLN A 254 -18.00 -4.40 -9.08
C GLN A 254 -16.77 -5.29 -9.34
N VAL A 255 -15.56 -4.87 -8.94
CA VAL A 255 -14.38 -5.74 -8.88
C VAL A 255 -14.45 -6.56 -7.59
N PRO A 256 -14.04 -7.84 -7.57
CA PRO A 256 -14.01 -8.61 -6.33
C PRO A 256 -13.04 -7.99 -5.31
N LEU A 257 -13.60 -7.38 -4.26
CA LEU A 257 -12.83 -6.79 -3.16
C LEU A 257 -12.55 -7.82 -2.07
N LEU A 258 -11.29 -7.92 -1.66
CA LEU A 258 -10.85 -8.62 -0.46
C LEU A 258 -10.46 -7.57 0.59
N LEU A 259 -11.27 -7.42 1.64
CA LEU A 259 -10.88 -6.61 2.80
C LEU A 259 -9.79 -7.37 3.57
N ALA A 260 -8.60 -6.80 3.71
CA ALA A 260 -7.52 -7.44 4.45
C ALA A 260 -7.18 -6.72 5.75
N THR A 261 -7.22 -7.48 6.83
CA THR A 261 -6.91 -7.00 8.19
C THR A 261 -5.80 -7.86 8.76
N TYR A 262 -4.86 -7.25 9.47
CA TYR A 262 -3.69 -7.94 10.00
C TYR A 262 -3.05 -7.18 11.16
N PHE A 263 -2.16 -7.86 11.88
CA PHE A 263 -1.43 -7.36 13.05
C PHE A 263 -2.22 -7.21 14.34
N SER A 264 -3.54 -7.09 14.29
CA SER A 264 -4.38 -7.00 15.48
C SER A 264 -5.64 -7.85 15.30
N PRO A 265 -6.20 -8.44 16.37
CA PRO A 265 -7.56 -8.94 16.35
C PRO A 265 -8.57 -7.83 16.02
N LEU A 266 -9.71 -8.20 15.45
CA LEU A 266 -10.81 -7.28 15.13
C LEU A 266 -11.76 -7.07 16.32
N GLU A 267 -11.81 -7.97 17.28
CA GLU A 267 -12.61 -7.93 18.50
C GLU A 267 -14.04 -7.38 18.27
N GLY A 268 -14.37 -6.20 18.82
CA GLY A 268 -15.68 -5.57 18.69
C GLY A 268 -16.05 -5.18 17.25
N GLN A 269 -15.06 -5.03 16.37
CA GLN A 269 -15.22 -4.66 14.97
C GLN A 269 -15.43 -5.88 14.05
N LEU A 270 -15.33 -7.11 14.56
CA LEU A 270 -15.51 -8.35 13.78
C LEU A 270 -16.86 -8.39 13.04
N SER A 271 -17.94 -7.98 13.73
CA SER A 271 -19.29 -7.94 13.14
C SER A 271 -19.39 -6.94 12.00
N VAL A 272 -18.73 -5.79 12.13
CA VAL A 272 -18.67 -4.76 11.07
C VAL A 272 -17.94 -5.34 9.86
N ALA A 273 -16.74 -5.90 10.06
CA ALA A 273 -15.93 -6.49 9.00
C ALA A 273 -16.68 -7.56 8.19
N CYS A 274 -17.43 -8.44 8.86
CA CYS A 274 -18.22 -9.49 8.19
C CYS A 274 -19.37 -8.93 7.33
N LYS A 275 -19.93 -7.78 7.70
CA LYS A 275 -21.09 -7.16 7.02
C LYS A 275 -20.73 -6.33 5.80
N LEU A 276 -19.53 -5.73 5.77
CA LEU A 276 -19.09 -4.86 4.67
C LEU A 276 -19.29 -5.51 3.28
N PRO A 277 -19.72 -4.76 2.25
CA PRO A 277 -20.09 -5.30 0.93
C PRO A 277 -18.87 -5.68 0.06
N VAL A 278 -18.00 -6.54 0.59
CA VAL A 278 -16.83 -7.11 -0.06
C VAL A 278 -17.08 -8.55 -0.50
N ALA A 279 -16.29 -9.02 -1.46
CA ALA A 279 -16.34 -10.40 -1.96
C ALA A 279 -15.59 -11.38 -1.04
N GLY A 280 -14.65 -10.87 -0.23
CA GLY A 280 -13.98 -11.67 0.79
C GLY A 280 -13.40 -10.85 1.93
N LEU A 281 -13.10 -11.54 3.03
CA LEU A 281 -12.47 -11.00 4.23
C LEU A 281 -11.23 -11.82 4.55
N HIS A 282 -10.07 -11.16 4.69
CA HIS A 282 -8.84 -11.73 5.21
C HIS A 282 -8.67 -11.39 6.69
N VAL A 283 -8.37 -12.42 7.47
CA VAL A 283 -8.13 -12.34 8.92
C VAL A 283 -6.78 -12.98 9.25
N ASP A 284 -6.00 -12.30 10.08
CA ASP A 284 -4.71 -12.78 10.60
C ASP A 284 -4.93 -13.92 11.60
N GLY A 285 -4.88 -15.15 11.09
CA GLY A 285 -4.96 -16.38 11.87
C GLY A 285 -3.72 -16.71 12.69
N VAL A 286 -2.63 -15.93 12.57
CA VAL A 286 -1.42 -16.10 13.38
C VAL A 286 -1.59 -15.34 14.69
N ARG A 287 -2.03 -14.08 14.65
CA ARG A 287 -2.23 -13.24 15.84
C ARG A 287 -3.64 -13.31 16.41
N ALA A 288 -4.65 -13.57 15.58
CA ALA A 288 -6.05 -13.59 15.94
C ALA A 288 -6.73 -14.94 15.59
N ALA A 289 -6.03 -16.05 15.79
CA ALA A 289 -6.53 -17.41 15.48
C ALA A 289 -7.92 -17.72 16.05
N HIS A 290 -8.23 -17.16 17.22
CA HIS A 290 -9.51 -17.36 17.92
C HIS A 290 -10.71 -16.73 17.20
N GLU A 291 -10.48 -15.74 16.33
CA GLU A 291 -11.53 -15.06 15.57
C GLU A 291 -11.97 -15.83 14.33
N LEU A 292 -11.12 -16.68 13.78
CA LEU A 292 -11.39 -17.39 12.52
C LEU A 292 -12.67 -18.21 12.55
N GLN A 293 -12.96 -18.86 13.68
CA GLN A 293 -14.19 -19.64 13.82
C GLN A 293 -15.42 -18.72 13.83
N ALA A 294 -15.40 -17.64 14.60
CA ALA A 294 -16.48 -16.66 14.63
C ALA A 294 -16.72 -16.04 13.25
N VAL A 295 -15.64 -15.76 12.50
CA VAL A 295 -15.74 -15.25 11.13
C VAL A 295 -16.33 -16.31 10.20
N ALA A 296 -15.90 -17.57 10.29
CA ALA A 296 -16.49 -18.64 9.48
C ALA A 296 -17.99 -18.80 9.72
N ASP A 297 -18.44 -18.56 10.96
CA ASP A 297 -19.84 -18.65 11.36
C ASP A 297 -20.68 -17.42 10.94
N TRP A 298 -20.12 -16.21 11.05
CA TRP A 298 -20.85 -14.95 10.80
C TRP A 298 -20.70 -14.38 9.39
N LEU A 299 -19.62 -14.71 8.68
CA LEU A 299 -19.41 -14.23 7.33
C LEU A 299 -20.50 -14.81 6.42
N PRO A 300 -21.19 -14.01 5.59
CA PRO A 300 -22.16 -14.54 4.64
C PRO A 300 -21.58 -15.63 3.72
N ASP A 301 -22.33 -16.69 3.43
CA ASP A 301 -21.84 -17.86 2.66
C ASP A 301 -21.42 -17.52 1.22
N ASN A 302 -21.89 -16.40 0.67
CA ASN A 302 -21.49 -15.90 -0.66
C ASN A 302 -20.12 -15.19 -0.67
N LYS A 303 -19.47 -14.99 0.50
CA LYS A 303 -18.15 -14.36 0.62
C LYS A 303 -17.05 -15.38 0.84
N VAL A 304 -15.83 -15.01 0.46
CA VAL A 304 -14.63 -15.82 0.69
C VAL A 304 -13.98 -15.45 2.02
N LEU A 305 -13.68 -16.44 2.85
CA LEU A 305 -12.78 -16.26 4.00
C LEU A 305 -11.34 -16.56 3.56
N SER A 306 -10.45 -15.58 3.68
CA SER A 306 -9.01 -15.76 3.58
C SER A 306 -8.41 -15.86 4.98
N ALA A 307 -7.74 -16.97 5.28
CA ALA A 307 -7.17 -17.24 6.60
C ALA A 307 -5.64 -17.10 6.56
N GLY A 308 -5.10 -16.07 7.22
CA GLY A 308 -3.66 -15.85 7.33
C GLY A 308 -3.02 -16.80 8.34
N ILE A 309 -2.59 -17.99 7.89
CA ILE A 309 -2.03 -19.04 8.75
C ILE A 309 -0.50 -19.19 8.68
N VAL A 310 0.14 -18.47 7.75
CA VAL A 310 1.60 -18.44 7.58
C VAL A 310 2.09 -17.06 8.03
N ASP A 311 3.04 -17.04 8.96
CA ASP A 311 3.53 -15.81 9.57
C ASP A 311 4.38 -15.01 8.58
N GLY A 312 3.88 -13.83 8.17
CA GLY A 312 4.60 -12.90 7.30
C GLY A 312 5.61 -12.00 8.02
N ARG A 313 5.72 -12.11 9.35
CA ARG A 313 6.55 -11.25 10.21
C ARG A 313 7.66 -11.97 10.95
N ASN A 314 7.68 -13.30 10.90
CA ASN A 314 8.68 -14.11 11.56
C ASN A 314 9.26 -15.16 10.60
N ILE A 315 10.43 -15.69 10.97
CA ILE A 315 11.23 -16.58 10.10
C ILE A 315 11.06 -18.06 10.47
N TRP A 316 10.22 -18.37 11.44
CA TRP A 316 9.98 -19.74 11.87
C TRP A 316 9.15 -20.49 10.84
N ARG A 317 9.59 -21.72 10.51
CA ARG A 317 8.83 -22.63 9.65
C ARG A 317 7.46 -22.88 10.27
N THR A 318 6.40 -22.71 9.49
CA THR A 318 5.03 -23.01 9.90
C THR A 318 4.86 -24.47 10.27
N ASP A 319 4.20 -24.73 11.39
CA ASP A 319 3.69 -26.04 11.77
C ASP A 319 2.44 -26.35 10.93
N LEU A 320 2.61 -27.21 9.91
CA LEU A 320 1.54 -27.53 8.97
C LEU A 320 0.43 -28.36 9.61
N ASP A 321 0.72 -29.19 10.62
CA ASP A 321 -0.30 -29.99 11.31
C ASP A 321 -1.19 -29.07 12.14
N ARG A 322 -0.59 -28.11 12.86
CA ARG A 322 -1.34 -27.08 13.59
C ARG A 322 -2.17 -26.20 12.64
N ALA A 323 -1.59 -25.79 11.51
CA ALA A 323 -2.30 -24.99 10.52
C ALA A 323 -3.48 -25.75 9.90
N LEU A 324 -3.30 -27.05 9.59
CA LEU A 324 -4.38 -27.90 9.09
C LEU A 324 -5.47 -28.14 10.15
N ALA A 325 -5.10 -28.33 11.42
CA ALA A 325 -6.05 -28.46 12.51
C ALA A 325 -6.96 -27.23 12.64
N LEU A 326 -6.41 -26.04 12.37
CA LEU A 326 -7.16 -24.79 12.32
C LEU A 326 -8.03 -24.67 11.06
N LEU A 327 -7.52 -25.05 9.89
CA LEU A 327 -8.23 -24.88 8.61
C LEU A 327 -9.35 -25.90 8.35
N ARG A 328 -9.20 -27.15 8.81
CA ARG A 328 -10.19 -28.22 8.58
C ARG A 328 -11.63 -27.86 9.02
N PRO A 329 -11.87 -27.37 10.25
CA PRO A 329 -13.23 -27.00 10.67
C PRO A 329 -13.78 -25.82 9.85
N LEU A 330 -12.93 -24.86 9.48
CA LEU A 330 -13.33 -23.72 8.65
C LEU A 330 -13.77 -24.18 7.25
N ALA A 331 -12.98 -25.06 6.62
CA ALA A 331 -13.32 -25.64 5.32
C ALA A 331 -14.63 -26.44 5.37
N GLN A 332 -14.87 -27.21 6.45
CA GLN A 332 -16.12 -27.94 6.64
C GLN A 332 -17.33 -27.00 6.80
N ARG A 333 -17.17 -25.89 7.52
CA ARG A 333 -18.24 -24.89 7.73
C ARG A 333 -18.57 -24.11 6.46
N ARG A 334 -17.57 -23.86 5.60
CA ARG A 334 -17.68 -22.96 4.44
C ARG A 334 -17.94 -23.68 3.11
N GLY A 335 -17.78 -25.00 3.03
CA GLY A 335 -17.97 -25.79 1.79
C GLY A 335 -16.85 -25.62 0.77
#